data_AF-A0A060NW73-F1
#
_entry.id   AF-A0A060NW73-F1
#
_cell.length_a   1.000
_cell.length_b   1.000
_cell.length_c   1.000
_cell.angle_alpha   90.00
_cell.angle_beta   90.00
_cell.angle_gamma   90.00
#
_symmetry.space_group_name_H-M   'P 1'
#
loop_
_entity.id
_entity.type
_entity.pdbx_description
1 polymer ?
#
loop_
_entity_poly.entity_id
_entity_poly.type
_entity_poly.pdbx_seq_one_letter_code
_entity_poly.pdbx_strand_id
1 'polypeptide(L)'
;MNTAEIRQAYQAARTQGLRARDAAEHIGLSEGAALAAHLGTHEQATRTVALRPDWLELLKSLQPCGPLLALTRNRSVVHEKTGVYEKLSAQNQVGLALGKEIDLRLFFKQWHAGMAVTELNPDSDKPASSSLQFFDRNGVAVHKIFLREGSDRAAWQAVLAQWQDPLAAAPVFEPPATAEPKAAEPVVDAPAFAQAWAEMSDVHQFFPLLREFGVERQHGLRLVEGRFTRRVAHGSVRQMLMEAAFDDTPIMAFVGSSGCIQIHSGPIKRVEPLEMRGQVWLNVLDPGFNLHLREDHIGDVWVVEKPSSDGTISSLEVFDAHGDLMALFFGARKPGKPELTEWRHLLAHLSGAEEGASA
;
A
#
# COMPACT_ATOMS: atom_id res chain seq x y z
N MET A 1 17.83 11.43 -21.48
CA MET A 1 16.70 12.11 -22.15
C MET A 1 16.57 13.50 -21.58
N ASN A 2 16.35 14.51 -22.41
CA ASN A 2 15.95 15.84 -21.94
C ASN A 2 14.45 15.86 -21.56
N THR A 3 13.99 16.93 -20.91
CA THR A 3 12.60 17.04 -20.41
C THR A 3 11.53 16.88 -21.52
N ALA A 4 11.77 17.40 -22.72
CA ALA A 4 10.82 17.30 -23.82
C ALA A 4 10.70 15.87 -24.36
N GLU A 5 11.83 15.17 -24.47
CA GLU A 5 11.88 13.75 -24.85
C GLU A 5 11.15 12.87 -23.84
N ILE A 6 11.35 13.11 -22.53
CA ILE A 6 10.67 12.37 -21.46
C ILE A 6 9.16 12.55 -21.58
N ARG A 7 8.69 13.80 -21.74
CA ARG A 7 7.27 14.12 -21.92
C ARG A 7 6.66 13.39 -23.11
N GLN A 8 7.32 13.42 -24.26
CA GLN A 8 6.83 12.79 -25.48
C GLN A 8 6.78 11.25 -25.34
N ALA A 9 7.85 10.64 -24.83
CA ALA A 9 7.93 9.20 -24.66
C ALA A 9 6.90 8.70 -23.63
N TYR A 10 6.74 9.42 -22.51
CA TYR A 10 5.73 9.14 -21.51
C TYR A 10 4.31 9.21 -22.09
N GLN A 11 3.98 10.29 -22.81
CA GLN A 11 2.66 10.46 -23.41
C GLN A 11 2.37 9.38 -24.47
N ALA A 12 3.36 9.00 -25.27
CA ALA A 12 3.22 7.90 -26.23
C ALA A 12 2.88 6.57 -25.52
N ALA A 13 3.58 6.24 -24.43
CA ALA A 13 3.29 5.06 -23.62
C ALA A 13 1.89 5.11 -22.99
N ARG A 14 1.46 6.26 -22.46
CA ARG A 14 0.09 6.47 -21.94
C ARG A 14 -0.97 6.24 -23.03
N THR A 15 -0.70 6.65 -24.26
CA THR A 15 -1.62 6.51 -25.41
C THR A 15 -1.76 5.05 -25.87
N GLN A 16 -0.76 4.21 -25.61
CA GLN A 16 -0.84 2.75 -25.80
C GLN A 16 -1.64 2.04 -24.69
N GLY A 17 -2.18 2.79 -23.72
CA GLY A 17 -3.00 2.28 -22.63
C GLY A 17 -2.20 1.85 -21.39
N LEU A 18 -0.88 2.10 -21.34
CA LEU A 18 -0.10 1.86 -20.13
C LEU A 18 -0.52 2.82 -19.01
N ARG A 19 -0.59 2.30 -17.77
CA ARG A 19 -0.85 3.14 -16.58
C ARG A 19 0.35 4.05 -16.31
N ALA A 20 0.15 5.09 -15.51
CA ALA A 20 1.18 6.12 -15.25
C ALA A 20 2.53 5.53 -14.80
N ARG A 21 2.49 4.57 -13.86
CA ARG A 21 3.67 3.83 -13.42
C ARG A 21 4.32 3.03 -14.55
N ASP A 22 3.54 2.18 -15.23
CA ASP A 22 4.06 1.30 -16.29
C ASP A 22 4.63 2.12 -17.47
N ALA A 23 4.05 3.29 -17.76
CA ALA A 23 4.55 4.22 -18.76
C ALA A 23 5.90 4.84 -18.37
N ALA A 24 6.12 5.14 -17.09
CA ALA A 24 7.41 5.61 -16.58
C ALA A 24 8.48 4.50 -16.63
N GLU A 25 8.12 3.30 -16.18
CA GLU A 25 9.01 2.12 -16.23
C GLU A 25 9.38 1.77 -17.69
N HIS A 26 8.43 1.87 -18.63
CA HIS A 26 8.65 1.62 -20.06
C HIS A 26 9.71 2.54 -20.68
N ILE A 27 9.85 3.78 -20.17
CA ILE A 27 10.86 4.74 -20.63
C ILE A 27 12.11 4.73 -19.74
N GLY A 28 12.22 3.78 -18.80
CA GLY A 28 13.38 3.62 -17.92
C GLY A 28 13.49 4.68 -16.81
N LEU A 29 12.38 5.28 -16.39
CA LEU A 29 12.34 6.28 -15.31
C LEU A 29 11.45 5.82 -14.14
N SER A 30 11.72 6.37 -12.96
CA SER A 30 10.75 6.29 -11.86
C SER A 30 9.52 7.14 -12.16
N GLU A 31 8.37 6.79 -11.56
CA GLU A 31 7.13 7.52 -11.77
C GLU A 31 7.25 8.99 -11.35
N GLY A 32 7.91 9.25 -10.23
CA GLY A 32 8.22 10.61 -9.76
C GLY A 32 9.05 11.40 -10.77
N ALA A 33 10.10 10.80 -11.34
CA ALA A 33 10.95 11.45 -12.33
C ALA A 33 10.19 11.76 -13.64
N ALA A 34 9.36 10.83 -14.11
CA ALA A 34 8.51 11.04 -15.28
C ALA A 34 7.51 12.19 -15.05
N LEU A 35 6.88 12.27 -13.88
CA LEU A 35 5.94 13.34 -13.54
C LEU A 35 6.63 14.69 -13.25
N ALA A 36 7.84 14.69 -12.69
CA ALA A 36 8.62 15.91 -12.49
C ALA A 36 9.02 16.55 -13.83
N ALA A 37 9.20 15.74 -14.89
CA ALA A 37 9.39 16.28 -16.23
C ALA A 37 8.19 17.10 -16.72
N HIS A 38 6.99 16.91 -16.17
CA HIS A 38 5.77 17.64 -16.55
C HIS A 38 5.51 18.91 -15.71
N LEU A 39 6.51 19.36 -14.94
CA LEU A 39 6.45 20.64 -14.23
C LEU A 39 6.53 21.82 -15.21
N GLY A 40 5.78 22.87 -14.90
CA GLY A 40 5.72 24.11 -15.67
C GLY A 40 4.80 24.03 -16.90
N THR A 41 4.92 25.01 -17.79
CA THR A 41 4.00 25.16 -18.93
C THR A 41 4.46 24.38 -20.15
N HIS A 42 3.60 23.51 -20.68
CA HIS A 42 3.77 22.80 -21.96
C HIS A 42 2.42 22.21 -22.44
N GLU A 43 2.41 21.68 -23.66
CA GLU A 43 1.18 21.28 -24.37
C GLU A 43 0.75 19.81 -24.18
N GLN A 44 1.37 19.07 -23.27
CA GLN A 44 1.02 17.65 -23.08
C GLN A 44 -0.25 17.51 -22.22
N ALA A 45 -0.89 16.34 -22.34
CA ALA A 45 -2.10 16.03 -21.60
C ALA A 45 -1.87 15.90 -20.09
N THR A 46 -0.72 15.39 -19.67
CA THR A 46 -0.31 15.34 -18.25
C THR A 46 0.35 16.66 -17.88
N ARG A 47 -0.08 17.28 -16.78
CA ARG A 47 0.48 18.53 -16.25
C ARG A 47 0.72 18.40 -14.76
N THR A 48 1.86 18.88 -14.27
CA THR A 48 2.17 18.83 -12.84
C THR A 48 2.57 20.18 -12.28
N VAL A 49 2.26 20.38 -11.00
CA VAL A 49 2.75 21.51 -10.19
C VAL A 49 3.27 20.93 -8.88
N ALA A 50 4.44 21.38 -8.43
CA ALA A 50 5.01 20.92 -7.17
C ALA A 50 4.12 21.34 -5.98
N LEU A 51 4.16 20.57 -4.90
CA LEU A 51 3.48 20.86 -3.64
C LEU A 51 4.48 21.28 -2.57
N ARG A 52 4.10 22.22 -1.70
CA ARG A 52 4.91 22.57 -0.53
C ARG A 52 5.00 21.40 0.46
N PRO A 53 6.15 21.18 1.11
CA PRO A 53 6.44 19.98 1.91
C PRO A 53 5.85 19.92 3.33
N ASP A 54 4.79 20.67 3.63
CA ASP A 54 4.09 20.58 4.93
C ASP A 54 3.00 19.50 4.88
N TRP A 55 3.42 18.25 4.70
CA TRP A 55 2.53 17.13 4.34
C TRP A 55 1.35 16.93 5.29
N LEU A 56 1.55 17.05 6.60
CA LEU A 56 0.47 16.90 7.58
C LEU A 56 -0.61 17.97 7.41
N GLU A 57 -0.21 19.23 7.28
CA GLU A 57 -1.14 20.35 7.17
C GLU A 57 -1.85 20.34 5.80
N LEU A 58 -1.14 19.92 4.75
CA LEU A 58 -1.74 19.65 3.45
C LEU A 58 -2.83 18.57 3.56
N LEU A 59 -2.52 17.43 4.16
CA LEU A 59 -3.49 16.34 4.30
C LEU A 59 -4.69 16.73 5.19
N LYS A 60 -4.48 17.50 6.26
CA LYS A 60 -5.57 18.06 7.08
C LYS A 60 -6.50 18.97 6.29
N SER A 61 -5.94 19.77 5.38
CA SER A 61 -6.73 20.69 4.54
C SER A 61 -7.66 19.98 3.55
N LEU A 62 -7.53 18.66 3.38
CA LEU A 62 -8.39 17.85 2.51
C LEU A 62 -9.76 17.53 3.13
N GLN A 63 -9.95 17.71 4.44
CA GLN A 63 -11.21 17.35 5.10
C GLN A 63 -12.45 18.01 4.46
N PRO A 64 -12.44 19.31 4.10
CA PRO A 64 -13.60 19.96 3.45
C PRO A 64 -13.89 19.46 2.03
N CYS A 65 -12.94 18.78 1.38
CA CYS A 65 -13.16 18.18 0.05
C CYS A 65 -14.16 17.02 0.08
N GLY A 66 -14.54 16.54 1.27
CA GLY A 66 -15.44 15.40 1.40
C GLY A 66 -14.76 14.10 0.94
N PRO A 67 -15.53 13.13 0.39
CA PRO A 67 -15.01 11.86 -0.04
C PRO A 67 -13.98 12.00 -1.17
N LEU A 68 -12.76 11.50 -0.93
CA LEU A 68 -11.66 11.40 -1.90
C LEU A 68 -11.25 9.93 -2.03
N LEU A 69 -10.60 9.57 -3.13
CA LEU A 69 -9.97 8.26 -3.26
C LEU A 69 -8.52 8.31 -2.75
N ALA A 70 -8.24 7.55 -1.70
CA ALA A 70 -6.91 7.21 -1.23
C ALA A 70 -6.39 5.98 -1.97
N LEU A 71 -5.20 6.06 -2.56
CA LEU A 71 -4.53 4.95 -3.23
C LEU A 71 -3.12 4.77 -2.65
N THR A 72 -2.88 3.60 -2.07
CA THR A 72 -1.56 3.15 -1.60
C THR A 72 -1.26 1.80 -2.24
N ARG A 73 -0.01 1.58 -2.63
CA ARG A 73 0.38 0.32 -3.28
C ARG A 73 1.83 -0.05 -3.00
N ASN A 74 2.12 -1.34 -3.20
CA ASN A 74 3.47 -1.83 -3.47
C ASN A 74 3.55 -2.37 -4.90
N ARG A 75 4.57 -3.19 -5.18
CA ARG A 75 4.75 -3.87 -6.47
C ARG A 75 3.58 -4.79 -6.81
N SER A 76 3.03 -5.48 -5.82
CA SER A 76 2.17 -6.65 -6.02
C SER A 76 0.71 -6.40 -5.63
N VAL A 77 0.42 -5.34 -4.88
CA VAL A 77 -0.94 -5.03 -4.40
C VAL A 77 -1.23 -3.54 -4.54
N VAL A 78 -2.43 -3.21 -5.06
CA VAL A 78 -3.00 -1.86 -5.06
C VAL A 78 -4.19 -1.83 -4.11
N HIS A 79 -4.23 -0.86 -3.20
CA HIS A 79 -5.31 -0.62 -2.24
C HIS A 79 -5.93 0.74 -2.50
N GLU A 80 -7.22 0.75 -2.84
CA GLU A 80 -8.01 1.95 -3.11
C GLU A 80 -9.16 2.05 -2.11
N LYS A 81 -9.24 3.15 -1.38
CA LYS A 81 -10.29 3.40 -0.39
C LYS A 81 -10.88 4.78 -0.60
N THR A 82 -12.20 4.88 -0.70
CA THR A 82 -12.90 6.17 -0.79
C THR A 82 -13.36 6.60 0.59
N GLY A 83 -13.08 7.85 0.98
CA GLY A 83 -13.47 8.37 2.28
C GLY A 83 -13.00 9.80 2.52
N VAL A 84 -13.34 10.35 3.68
CA VAL A 84 -12.94 11.70 4.09
C VAL A 84 -11.61 11.62 4.84
N TYR A 85 -10.69 12.53 4.53
CA TYR A 85 -9.44 12.71 5.28
C TYR A 85 -9.73 13.46 6.57
N GLU A 86 -10.02 12.73 7.64
CA GLU A 86 -10.38 13.28 8.95
C GLU A 86 -9.50 12.70 10.07
N LYS A 87 -9.51 13.36 11.24
CA LYS A 87 -8.77 12.92 12.44
C LYS A 87 -7.28 12.69 12.18
N LEU A 88 -6.68 13.55 11.36
CA LEU A 88 -5.25 13.52 11.12
C LEU A 88 -4.48 14.10 12.30
N SER A 89 -3.47 13.36 12.75
CA SER A 89 -2.56 13.75 13.81
C SER A 89 -1.16 13.28 13.47
N ALA A 90 -0.15 13.84 14.13
CA ALA A 90 1.21 13.33 14.03
C ALA A 90 1.94 13.47 15.35
N GLN A 91 2.84 12.53 15.59
CA GLN A 91 3.85 12.62 16.63
C GLN A 91 5.22 12.38 15.98
N ASN A 92 6.10 13.37 16.07
CA ASN A 92 7.37 13.40 15.35
C ASN A 92 7.15 13.25 13.83
N GLN A 93 7.82 12.28 13.19
CA GLN A 93 7.74 12.00 11.75
C GLN A 93 6.70 10.92 11.41
N VAL A 94 5.86 10.54 12.37
CA VAL A 94 4.81 9.52 12.20
C VAL A 94 3.44 10.18 12.29
N GLY A 95 2.71 10.16 11.18
CA GLY A 95 1.33 10.63 11.08
C GLY A 95 0.33 9.49 11.14
N LEU A 96 -0.89 9.80 11.59
CA LEU A 96 -2.03 8.91 11.62
C LEU A 96 -3.22 9.61 10.99
N ALA A 97 -3.98 8.91 10.16
CA ALA A 97 -5.37 9.26 9.85
C ALA A 97 -6.23 8.15 10.43
N LEU A 98 -7.12 8.48 11.37
CA LEU A 98 -7.97 7.51 12.08
C LEU A 98 -9.45 7.77 11.79
N GLY A 99 -9.74 8.10 10.53
CA GLY A 99 -11.10 8.33 10.05
C GLY A 99 -11.89 7.03 9.98
N LYS A 100 -13.22 7.14 9.78
CA LYS A 100 -14.07 5.95 9.64
C LYS A 100 -13.66 5.09 8.44
N GLU A 101 -13.38 5.74 7.32
CA GLU A 101 -13.05 5.06 6.05
C GLU A 101 -11.55 5.15 5.73
N ILE A 102 -10.95 6.33 5.88
CA ILE A 102 -9.52 6.54 5.64
C ILE A 102 -8.74 6.26 6.93
N ASP A 103 -8.15 5.07 7.00
CA ASP A 103 -7.24 4.65 8.07
C ASP A 103 -5.82 4.48 7.52
N LEU A 104 -4.91 5.34 7.96
CA LEU A 104 -3.54 5.44 7.46
C LEU A 104 -2.50 5.45 8.59
N ARG A 105 -1.36 4.82 8.35
CA ARG A 105 -0.09 5.09 9.06
C ARG A 105 0.85 5.77 8.08
N LEU A 106 1.34 6.95 8.42
CA LEU A 106 2.12 7.82 7.54
C LEU A 106 3.53 7.98 8.11
N PHE A 107 4.56 7.74 7.29
CA PHE A 107 5.95 7.84 7.70
C PHE A 107 6.61 8.98 6.92
N PHE A 108 6.43 10.22 7.37
CA PHE A 108 6.79 11.43 6.61
C PHE A 108 8.29 11.54 6.30
N LYS A 109 9.17 10.87 7.05
CA LYS A 109 10.60 10.75 6.72
C LYS A 109 10.85 10.19 5.30
N GLN A 110 9.91 9.40 4.78
CA GLN A 110 10.01 8.75 3.47
C GLN A 110 9.36 9.58 2.35
N TRP A 111 8.68 10.68 2.69
CA TRP A 111 7.99 11.54 1.74
C TRP A 111 8.97 12.62 1.25
N HIS A 112 9.43 12.47 0.02
CA HIS A 112 10.45 13.33 -0.58
C HIS A 112 9.83 14.46 -1.41
N ALA A 113 8.86 14.14 -2.25
CA ALA A 113 8.24 15.10 -3.15
C ALA A 113 6.73 14.88 -3.28
N GLY A 114 5.99 15.97 -3.49
CA GLY A 114 4.56 15.97 -3.79
C GLY A 114 4.27 16.77 -5.05
N MET A 115 3.34 16.28 -5.87
CA MET A 115 2.90 16.96 -7.09
C MET A 115 1.38 16.94 -7.19
N ALA A 116 0.79 18.09 -7.49
CA ALA A 116 -0.57 18.17 -8.02
C ALA A 116 -0.51 17.77 -9.49
N VAL A 117 -1.23 16.73 -9.88
CA VAL A 117 -1.25 16.17 -11.23
C VAL A 117 -2.63 16.39 -11.84
N THR A 118 -2.65 16.98 -13.03
CA THR A 118 -3.84 17.09 -13.87
C THR A 118 -3.62 16.26 -15.13
N GLU A 119 -4.51 15.32 -15.41
CA GLU A 119 -4.53 14.60 -16.68
C GLU A 119 -5.74 15.07 -17.50
N LEU A 120 -5.48 15.72 -18.62
CA LEU A 120 -6.51 16.15 -19.56
C LEU A 120 -7.14 14.93 -20.23
N ASN A 121 -8.47 14.97 -20.37
CA ASN A 121 -9.19 13.94 -21.10
C ASN A 121 -9.08 14.22 -22.61
N PRO A 122 -8.77 13.21 -23.45
CA PRO A 122 -8.83 13.37 -24.91
C PRO A 122 -10.23 13.79 -25.39
N ASP A 123 -11.27 13.36 -24.68
CA ASP A 123 -12.65 13.78 -24.87
C ASP A 123 -12.89 15.05 -24.03
N SER A 124 -13.01 16.21 -24.69
CA SER A 124 -13.17 17.51 -24.03
C SER A 124 -14.44 17.63 -23.21
N ASP A 125 -15.44 16.77 -23.44
CA ASP A 125 -16.71 16.76 -22.71
C ASP A 125 -16.57 16.06 -21.35
N LYS A 126 -15.47 15.33 -21.12
CA LYS A 126 -15.16 14.70 -19.84
C LYS A 126 -14.19 15.55 -19.03
N PRO A 127 -14.44 15.71 -17.71
CA PRO A 127 -13.56 16.51 -16.87
C PRO A 127 -12.16 15.89 -16.80
N ALA A 128 -11.15 16.76 -16.76
CA ALA A 128 -9.78 16.34 -16.46
C ALA A 128 -9.73 15.64 -15.08
N SER A 129 -8.88 14.63 -14.98
CA SER A 129 -8.57 14.00 -13.69
C SER A 129 -7.63 14.90 -12.90
N SER A 130 -7.87 15.05 -11.60
CA SER A 130 -7.01 15.81 -10.69
C SER A 130 -6.64 14.95 -9.50
N SER A 131 -5.35 14.98 -9.14
CA SER A 131 -4.82 14.20 -8.03
C SER A 131 -3.65 14.88 -7.34
N LEU A 132 -3.41 14.50 -6.08
CA LEU A 132 -2.17 14.78 -5.37
C LEU A 132 -1.39 13.46 -5.29
N GLN A 133 -0.13 13.48 -5.72
CA GLN A 133 0.71 12.28 -5.76
C GLN A 133 2.03 12.54 -5.03
N PHE A 134 2.40 11.62 -4.15
CA PHE A 134 3.56 11.74 -3.27
C PHE A 134 4.55 10.62 -3.55
N PHE A 135 5.84 10.94 -3.48
CA PHE A 135 6.93 10.07 -3.91
C PHE A 135 8.04 10.05 -2.87
N ASP A 136 8.77 8.94 -2.80
CA ASP A 136 10.00 8.83 -2.02
C ASP A 136 11.22 9.35 -2.78
N ARG A 137 12.41 9.25 -2.16
CA ARG A 137 13.67 9.77 -2.71
C ARG A 137 14.05 9.14 -4.05
N ASN A 138 13.56 7.93 -4.34
CA ASN A 138 13.82 7.20 -5.58
C ASN A 138 12.72 7.44 -6.63
N GLY A 139 11.71 8.25 -6.30
CA GLY A 139 10.60 8.56 -7.19
C GLY A 139 9.57 7.44 -7.27
N VAL A 140 9.54 6.53 -6.30
CA VAL A 140 8.50 5.50 -6.17
C VAL A 140 7.30 6.12 -5.46
N ALA A 141 6.09 5.84 -5.95
CA ALA A 141 4.87 6.38 -5.38
C ALA A 141 4.65 5.88 -3.94
N VAL A 142 4.46 6.83 -3.01
CA VAL A 142 4.17 6.58 -1.60
C VAL A 142 2.66 6.56 -1.36
N HIS A 143 1.94 7.57 -1.84
CA HIS A 143 0.50 7.71 -1.67
C HIS A 143 -0.08 8.61 -2.77
N LYS A 144 -1.33 8.38 -3.14
CA LYS A 144 -2.04 9.20 -4.12
C LYS A 144 -3.47 9.47 -3.68
N ILE A 145 -3.96 10.65 -4.03
CA ILE A 145 -5.27 11.14 -3.64
C ILE A 145 -5.97 11.66 -4.88
N PHE A 146 -7.13 11.10 -5.23
CA PHE A 146 -7.89 11.49 -6.42
C PHE A 146 -9.24 12.07 -6.04
N LEU A 147 -9.69 13.06 -6.83
CA LEU A 147 -11.09 13.46 -6.84
C LEU A 147 -11.99 12.30 -7.25
N ARG A 148 -13.17 12.22 -6.63
CA ARG A 148 -14.27 11.34 -7.00
C ARG A 148 -15.53 12.16 -7.26
N GLU A 149 -16.56 11.52 -7.78
CA GLU A 149 -17.83 12.18 -8.11
C GLU A 149 -18.47 12.89 -6.90
N GLY A 150 -18.33 12.32 -5.70
CA GLY A 150 -18.84 12.90 -4.46
C GLY A 150 -17.94 13.96 -3.78
N SER A 151 -16.80 14.32 -4.36
CA SER A 151 -15.88 15.30 -3.77
C SER A 151 -16.38 16.74 -3.98
N ASP A 152 -16.15 17.61 -2.99
CA ASP A 152 -16.32 19.06 -3.14
C ASP A 152 -15.17 19.64 -3.98
N ARG A 153 -15.50 20.03 -5.21
CA ARG A 153 -14.54 20.58 -6.18
C ARG A 153 -14.06 21.98 -5.80
N ALA A 154 -14.88 22.80 -5.15
CA ALA A 154 -14.48 24.15 -4.75
C ALA A 154 -13.46 24.08 -3.60
N ALA A 155 -13.72 23.23 -2.61
CA ALA A 155 -12.77 22.94 -1.55
C ALA A 155 -11.46 22.36 -2.11
N TRP A 156 -11.53 21.45 -3.08
CA TRP A 156 -10.33 20.93 -3.75
C TRP A 156 -9.51 22.03 -4.44
N GLN A 157 -10.16 22.95 -5.17
CA GLN A 157 -9.44 24.08 -5.77
C GLN A 157 -8.79 24.98 -4.72
N ALA A 158 -9.44 25.19 -3.57
CA ALA A 158 -8.86 25.96 -2.47
C ALA A 158 -7.60 25.27 -1.91
N VAL A 159 -7.61 23.93 -1.76
CA VAL A 159 -6.42 23.15 -1.38
C VAL A 159 -5.31 23.31 -2.41
N LEU A 160 -5.61 23.17 -3.72
CA LEU A 160 -4.60 23.35 -4.76
C LEU A 160 -4.00 24.76 -4.74
N ALA A 161 -4.84 25.79 -4.66
CA ALA A 161 -4.40 27.19 -4.59
C ALA A 161 -3.55 27.46 -3.34
N GLN A 162 -3.85 26.79 -2.23
CA GLN A 162 -3.08 26.93 -1.00
C GLN A 162 -1.72 26.26 -1.11
N TRP A 163 -1.63 25.04 -1.66
CA TRP A 163 -0.47 24.15 -1.46
C TRP A 163 0.45 23.99 -2.67
N GLN A 164 0.01 24.38 -3.87
CA GLN A 164 0.87 24.38 -5.04
C GLN A 164 2.00 25.42 -4.90
N ASP A 165 3.18 25.05 -5.37
CA ASP A 165 4.33 25.92 -5.50
C ASP A 165 4.82 25.89 -6.96
N PRO A 166 4.30 26.79 -7.83
CA PRO A 166 4.68 26.82 -9.24
C PRO A 166 6.10 27.35 -9.48
N LEU A 167 6.75 27.92 -8.46
CA LEU A 167 8.12 28.44 -8.54
C LEU A 167 9.16 27.46 -7.98
N ALA A 168 8.72 26.36 -7.36
CA ALA A 168 9.61 25.33 -6.87
C ALA A 168 10.45 24.72 -8.00
N ALA A 169 11.72 24.46 -7.70
CA ALA A 169 12.56 23.67 -8.57
C ALA A 169 12.01 22.24 -8.71
N ALA A 170 12.27 21.61 -9.85
CA ALA A 170 11.90 20.22 -10.04
C ALA A 170 12.58 19.33 -8.99
N PRO A 171 11.85 18.39 -8.35
CA PRO A 171 12.44 17.48 -7.39
C PRO A 171 13.46 16.58 -8.10
N VAL A 172 14.60 16.39 -7.46
CA VAL A 172 15.63 15.46 -7.93
C VAL A 172 15.38 14.11 -7.28
N PHE A 173 15.29 13.07 -8.09
CA PHE A 173 15.15 11.69 -7.62
C PHE A 173 16.44 10.93 -7.83
N GLU A 174 16.78 10.11 -6.84
CA GLU A 174 17.91 9.19 -6.92
C GLU A 174 17.52 7.99 -7.79
N PRO A 175 18.47 7.42 -8.55
CA PRO A 175 18.22 6.14 -9.21
C PRO A 175 17.82 5.09 -8.14
N PRO A 176 17.03 4.08 -8.50
CA PRO A 176 16.75 2.98 -7.60
C PRO A 176 18.07 2.41 -7.09
N ALA A 177 18.18 2.21 -5.78
CA ALA A 177 19.33 1.49 -5.24
C ALA A 177 19.39 0.12 -5.92
N THR A 178 20.57 -0.27 -6.41
CA THR A 178 20.79 -1.65 -6.85
C THR A 178 20.49 -2.55 -5.67
N ALA A 179 19.55 -3.49 -5.84
CA ALA A 179 19.23 -4.46 -4.81
C ALA A 179 20.51 -5.17 -4.40
N GLU A 180 20.96 -4.93 -3.16
CA GLU A 180 22.07 -5.69 -2.61
C GLU A 180 21.65 -7.15 -2.52
N PRO A 181 22.56 -8.12 -2.77
CA PRO A 181 22.27 -9.52 -2.53
C PRO A 181 21.73 -9.67 -1.12
N LYS A 182 20.62 -10.42 -0.96
CA LYS A 182 20.05 -10.68 0.38
C LYS A 182 21.17 -11.25 1.24
N ALA A 183 21.52 -10.53 2.31
CA ALA A 183 22.58 -10.96 3.21
C ALA A 183 22.25 -12.37 3.73
N ALA A 184 23.29 -13.16 4.02
CA ALA A 184 23.11 -14.46 4.64
C ALA A 184 22.28 -14.30 5.91
N GLU A 185 21.35 -15.23 6.12
CA GLU A 185 20.51 -15.21 7.31
C GLU A 185 21.39 -15.28 8.57
N PRO A 186 21.22 -14.36 9.53
CA PRO A 186 22.02 -14.36 10.73
C PRO A 186 21.74 -15.64 11.53
N VAL A 187 22.73 -16.15 12.27
CA VAL A 187 22.46 -17.22 13.23
C VAL A 187 21.74 -16.61 14.42
N VAL A 188 20.48 -17.02 14.63
CA VAL A 188 19.62 -16.53 15.72
C VAL A 188 19.35 -17.66 16.71
N ASP A 189 19.38 -17.36 18.00
CA ASP A 189 18.91 -18.28 19.05
C ASP A 189 17.39 -18.42 18.95
N ALA A 190 16.93 -19.42 18.19
CA ALA A 190 15.51 -19.66 17.95
C ALA A 190 14.71 -19.90 19.24
N PRO A 191 15.19 -20.69 20.23
CA PRO A 191 14.55 -20.79 21.54
C PRO A 191 14.37 -19.45 22.26
N ALA A 192 15.41 -18.60 22.30
CA ALA A 192 15.31 -17.29 22.94
C ALA A 192 14.34 -16.36 22.20
N PHE A 193 14.39 -16.36 20.87
CA PHE A 193 13.46 -15.59 20.03
C PHE A 193 12.00 -16.05 20.25
N ALA A 194 11.76 -17.36 20.29
CA ALA A 194 10.43 -17.91 20.54
C ALA A 194 9.93 -17.61 21.97
N GLN A 195 10.82 -17.54 22.96
CA GLN A 195 10.46 -17.12 24.31
C GLN A 195 10.06 -15.64 24.35
N ALA A 196 10.86 -14.76 23.74
CA ALA A 196 10.56 -13.34 23.66
C ALA A 196 9.26 -13.06 22.87
N TRP A 197 8.98 -13.85 21.83
CA TRP A 197 7.69 -13.83 21.11
C TRP A 197 6.52 -14.19 22.03
N ALA A 198 6.68 -15.23 22.87
CA ALA A 198 5.65 -15.69 23.80
C ALA A 198 5.30 -14.64 24.88
N GLU A 199 6.26 -13.79 25.23
CA GLU A 199 6.13 -12.75 26.26
C GLU A 199 5.53 -11.44 25.73
N MET A 200 5.23 -11.35 24.42
CA MET A 200 4.57 -10.18 23.85
C MET A 200 3.20 -9.95 24.49
N SER A 201 2.93 -8.69 24.80
CA SER A 201 1.66 -8.19 25.36
C SER A 201 0.96 -7.19 24.44
N ASP A 202 1.64 -6.76 23.37
CA ASP A 202 1.10 -5.94 22.30
C ASP A 202 1.72 -6.36 20.96
N VAL A 203 0.90 -6.53 19.93
CA VAL A 203 1.34 -6.85 18.56
C VAL A 203 2.33 -5.82 17.98
N HIS A 204 2.32 -4.58 18.47
CA HIS A 204 3.28 -3.54 18.07
C HIS A 204 4.70 -3.79 18.60
N GLN A 205 4.89 -4.68 19.59
CA GLN A 205 6.20 -5.12 20.08
C GLN A 205 6.93 -6.02 19.09
N PHE A 206 6.22 -6.61 18.12
CA PHE A 206 6.82 -7.51 17.14
C PHE A 206 7.96 -6.86 16.33
N PHE A 207 7.80 -5.60 15.92
CA PHE A 207 8.83 -4.92 15.13
C PHE A 207 10.09 -4.56 15.95
N PRO A 208 9.97 -4.01 17.18
CA PRO A 208 11.10 -3.94 18.11
C PRO A 208 11.78 -5.29 18.35
N LEU A 209 11.01 -6.38 18.53
CA LEU A 209 11.55 -7.73 18.75
C LEU A 209 12.41 -8.21 17.57
N LEU A 210 11.93 -8.04 16.33
CA LEU A 210 12.71 -8.38 15.14
C LEU A 210 14.05 -7.62 15.10
N ARG A 211 14.04 -6.33 15.47
CA ARG A 211 15.27 -5.50 15.52
C ARG A 211 16.24 -5.94 16.60
N GLU A 212 15.74 -6.30 17.78
CA GLU A 212 16.56 -6.77 18.90
C GLU A 212 17.36 -8.02 18.53
N PHE A 213 16.72 -8.96 17.82
CA PHE A 213 17.36 -10.19 17.34
C PHE A 213 18.06 -10.02 15.98
N GLY A 214 18.04 -8.82 15.38
CA GLY A 214 18.65 -8.54 14.08
C GLY A 214 18.08 -9.38 12.94
N VAL A 215 16.82 -9.81 13.04
CA VAL A 215 16.20 -10.78 12.15
C VAL A 215 15.17 -10.12 11.23
N GLU A 216 15.17 -10.50 9.96
CA GLU A 216 14.15 -10.09 9.00
C GLU A 216 12.81 -10.79 9.32
N ARG A 217 11.68 -10.18 8.93
CA ARG A 217 10.34 -10.65 9.28
C ARG A 217 10.11 -12.11 8.91
N GLN A 218 10.28 -12.52 7.64
CA GLN A 218 10.03 -13.89 7.22
C GLN A 218 11.00 -14.89 7.86
N HIS A 219 12.27 -14.49 8.04
CA HIS A 219 13.21 -15.32 8.77
C HIS A 219 12.73 -15.54 10.21
N GLY A 220 12.27 -14.48 10.88
CA GLY A 220 11.61 -14.57 12.18
C GLY A 220 10.42 -15.53 12.17
N LEU A 221 9.57 -15.49 11.12
CA LEU A 221 8.44 -16.41 10.99
C LEU A 221 8.90 -17.88 10.89
N ARG A 222 9.98 -18.17 10.15
CA ARG A 222 10.55 -19.53 10.05
C ARG A 222 11.07 -20.04 11.40
N LEU A 223 11.72 -19.19 12.19
CA LEU A 223 12.30 -19.57 13.49
C LEU A 223 11.26 -20.06 14.50
N VAL A 224 10.00 -19.69 14.34
CA VAL A 224 8.89 -20.06 15.25
C VAL A 224 7.79 -20.88 14.55
N GLU A 225 8.13 -21.48 13.41
CA GLU A 225 7.23 -22.34 12.65
C GLU A 225 6.84 -23.59 13.45
N GLY A 226 5.56 -23.95 13.40
CA GLY A 226 4.96 -25.03 14.20
C GLY A 226 4.59 -24.63 15.63
N ARG A 227 4.97 -23.43 16.09
CA ARG A 227 4.58 -22.89 17.41
C ARG A 227 3.69 -21.65 17.32
N PHE A 228 4.14 -20.61 16.62
CA PHE A 228 3.41 -19.35 16.46
C PHE A 228 3.07 -19.05 15.00
N THR A 229 3.71 -19.76 14.07
CA THR A 229 3.53 -19.55 12.64
C THR A 229 3.35 -20.88 11.94
N ARG A 230 2.64 -20.86 10.82
CA ARG A 230 2.57 -21.99 9.89
C ARG A 230 2.51 -21.48 8.46
N ARG A 231 3.21 -22.15 7.55
CA ARG A 231 3.06 -21.91 6.11
C ARG A 231 1.74 -22.49 5.60
N VAL A 232 1.11 -21.77 4.68
CA VAL A 232 -0.12 -22.19 4.02
C VAL A 232 0.04 -22.11 2.51
N ALA A 233 -0.79 -22.86 1.78
CA ALA A 233 -0.73 -22.89 0.31
C ALA A 233 -0.95 -21.49 -0.29
N HIS A 234 -0.39 -21.20 -1.47
CA HIS A 234 -0.55 -19.89 -2.13
C HIS A 234 -2.02 -19.53 -2.38
N GLY A 235 -2.84 -20.55 -2.71
CA GLY A 235 -4.28 -20.41 -2.89
C GLY A 235 -5.06 -19.98 -1.64
N SER A 236 -4.42 -19.99 -0.46
CA SER A 236 -5.06 -19.60 0.81
C SER A 236 -5.50 -18.13 0.83
N VAL A 237 -4.83 -17.24 0.08
CA VAL A 237 -5.24 -15.84 -0.02
C VAL A 237 -6.59 -15.71 -0.73
N ARG A 238 -6.76 -16.45 -1.85
CA ARG A 238 -8.02 -16.53 -2.58
C ARG A 238 -9.11 -17.16 -1.74
N GLN A 239 -8.81 -18.31 -1.13
CA GLN A 239 -9.74 -18.98 -0.23
C GLN A 239 -10.21 -18.04 0.87
N MET A 240 -9.29 -17.36 1.57
CA MET A 240 -9.63 -16.43 2.65
C MET A 240 -10.52 -15.29 2.18
N LEU A 241 -10.22 -14.63 1.06
CA LEU A 241 -11.05 -13.52 0.58
C LEU A 241 -12.44 -13.99 0.13
N MET A 242 -12.52 -15.15 -0.54
CA MET A 242 -13.80 -15.72 -0.97
C MET A 242 -14.68 -16.15 0.20
N GLU A 243 -14.10 -16.84 1.20
CA GLU A 243 -14.82 -17.27 2.40
C GLU A 243 -15.26 -16.08 3.26
N ALA A 244 -14.36 -15.09 3.46
CA ALA A 244 -14.72 -13.88 4.19
C ALA A 244 -15.87 -13.11 3.51
N ALA A 245 -15.88 -13.05 2.18
CA ALA A 245 -16.97 -12.43 1.43
C ALA A 245 -18.28 -13.21 1.52
N PHE A 246 -18.21 -14.55 1.47
CA PHE A 246 -19.37 -15.43 1.56
C PHE A 246 -20.03 -15.36 2.94
N ASP A 247 -19.25 -15.42 4.01
CA ASP A 247 -19.73 -15.42 5.40
C ASP A 247 -19.96 -14.01 5.97
N ASP A 248 -19.71 -12.97 5.19
CA ASP A 248 -19.73 -11.57 5.63
C ASP A 248 -18.81 -11.30 6.83
N THR A 249 -17.69 -12.02 6.91
CA THR A 249 -16.72 -11.86 7.98
C THR A 249 -15.95 -10.55 7.77
N PRO A 250 -16.04 -9.57 8.68
CA PRO A 250 -15.33 -8.33 8.50
C PRO A 250 -13.83 -8.55 8.73
N ILE A 251 -13.03 -8.09 7.78
CA ILE A 251 -11.58 -8.22 7.78
C ILE A 251 -10.92 -6.85 7.92
N MET A 252 -9.61 -6.86 8.20
CA MET A 252 -8.73 -5.73 7.95
C MET A 252 -7.70 -6.12 6.90
N ALA A 253 -7.50 -5.26 5.90
CA ALA A 253 -6.48 -5.46 4.87
C ALA A 253 -5.48 -4.30 4.89
N PHE A 254 -4.22 -4.61 5.22
CA PHE A 254 -3.13 -3.65 5.32
C PHE A 254 -2.24 -3.79 4.09
N VAL A 255 -2.09 -2.68 3.35
CA VAL A 255 -1.19 -2.61 2.20
C VAL A 255 -0.28 -1.39 2.37
N GLY A 256 1.02 -1.62 2.25
CA GLY A 256 2.05 -0.60 2.47
C GLY A 256 2.74 -0.16 1.19
N SER A 257 3.24 1.06 1.21
CA SER A 257 4.34 1.58 0.40
C SER A 257 5.55 1.89 1.31
N SER A 258 6.60 2.50 0.77
CA SER A 258 7.77 2.91 1.56
C SER A 258 7.44 3.93 2.67
N GLY A 259 6.36 4.71 2.52
CA GLY A 259 6.01 5.80 3.44
C GLY A 259 4.55 5.86 3.90
N CYS A 260 3.72 4.87 3.56
CA CYS A 260 2.31 4.83 3.91
C CYS A 260 1.82 3.39 4.08
N ILE A 261 1.05 3.11 5.13
CA ILE A 261 0.25 1.88 5.25
C ILE A 261 -1.21 2.31 5.22
N GLN A 262 -1.97 1.74 4.29
CA GLN A 262 -3.40 1.97 4.15
C GLN A 262 -4.18 0.73 4.60
N ILE A 263 -5.22 0.97 5.37
CA ILE A 263 -5.96 -0.08 6.07
C ILE A 263 -7.42 0.00 5.62
N HIS A 264 -7.93 -1.11 5.11
CA HIS A 264 -9.38 -1.33 5.05
C HIS A 264 -9.79 -2.03 6.34
N SER A 265 -10.95 -1.68 6.90
CA SER A 265 -11.61 -2.42 7.98
C SER A 265 -13.09 -2.55 7.66
N GLY A 266 -13.60 -3.76 7.55
CA GLY A 266 -14.98 -4.02 7.21
C GLY A 266 -15.20 -5.32 6.43
N PRO A 267 -16.46 -5.63 6.10
CA PRO A 267 -16.75 -6.73 5.21
C PRO A 267 -16.32 -6.42 3.78
N ILE A 268 -16.07 -7.48 3.03
CA ILE A 268 -15.90 -7.45 1.58
C ILE A 268 -17.02 -8.26 0.92
N LYS A 269 -17.38 -7.96 -0.32
CA LYS A 269 -18.51 -8.62 -1.00
C LYS A 269 -18.13 -9.21 -2.35
N ARG A 270 -17.53 -8.42 -3.22
CA ARG A 270 -17.32 -8.80 -4.62
C ARG A 270 -15.85 -9.16 -4.85
N VAL A 271 -15.56 -10.45 -4.69
CA VAL A 271 -14.23 -11.01 -4.95
C VAL A 271 -14.19 -11.65 -6.34
N GLU A 272 -13.34 -11.12 -7.22
CA GLU A 272 -13.24 -11.53 -8.62
C GLU A 272 -11.80 -11.85 -9.03
N PRO A 273 -11.47 -13.14 -9.22
CA PRO A 273 -10.26 -13.54 -9.94
C PRO A 273 -10.35 -13.10 -11.40
N LEU A 274 -9.26 -12.57 -11.94
CA LEU A 274 -9.15 -12.13 -13.32
C LEU A 274 -7.78 -12.51 -13.88
N GLU A 275 -7.77 -13.22 -15.00
CA GLU A 275 -6.55 -13.47 -15.77
C GLU A 275 -6.56 -12.63 -17.03
N MET A 276 -5.55 -11.77 -17.20
CA MET A 276 -5.44 -10.90 -18.36
C MET A 276 -3.99 -10.71 -18.76
N ARG A 277 -3.68 -10.93 -20.04
CA ARG A 277 -2.32 -10.72 -20.61
C ARG A 277 -1.22 -11.47 -19.81
N GLY A 278 -1.52 -12.69 -19.37
CA GLY A 278 -0.59 -13.52 -18.60
C GLY A 278 -0.39 -13.08 -17.14
N GLN A 279 -1.19 -12.15 -16.64
CA GLN A 279 -1.18 -11.71 -15.24
C GLN A 279 -2.39 -12.30 -14.52
N VAL A 280 -2.19 -12.79 -13.30
CA VAL A 280 -3.26 -13.35 -12.45
C VAL A 280 -3.58 -12.37 -11.33
N TRP A 281 -4.78 -11.79 -11.38
CA TRP A 281 -5.25 -10.83 -10.41
C TRP A 281 -6.36 -11.41 -9.54
N LEU A 282 -6.32 -11.09 -8.26
CA LEU A 282 -7.43 -11.27 -7.34
C LEU A 282 -7.94 -9.90 -6.92
N ASN A 283 -9.20 -9.62 -7.23
CA ASN A 283 -9.79 -8.31 -7.02
C ASN A 283 -10.86 -8.34 -5.94
N VAL A 284 -10.87 -7.33 -5.08
CA VAL A 284 -12.08 -6.91 -4.35
C VAL A 284 -12.61 -5.68 -5.07
N LEU A 285 -13.88 -5.68 -5.47
CA LEU A 285 -14.49 -4.62 -6.29
C LEU A 285 -15.75 -4.04 -5.62
N ASP A 286 -15.60 -3.60 -4.37
CA ASP A 286 -16.70 -3.09 -3.56
C ASP A 286 -16.87 -1.57 -3.69
N PRO A 287 -18.10 -1.06 -3.51
CA PRO A 287 -18.31 0.39 -3.39
C PRO A 287 -17.45 0.97 -2.26
N GLY A 288 -16.52 1.85 -2.63
CA GLY A 288 -15.65 2.54 -1.68
C GLY A 288 -14.41 1.76 -1.24
N PHE A 289 -14.23 0.49 -1.64
CA PHE A 289 -12.99 -0.26 -1.42
C PHE A 289 -12.67 -1.17 -2.61
N ASN A 290 -11.49 -0.96 -3.21
CA ASN A 290 -10.95 -1.89 -4.19
C ASN A 290 -9.57 -2.38 -3.75
N LEU A 291 -9.32 -3.66 -3.98
CA LEU A 291 -8.04 -4.30 -3.78
C LEU A 291 -7.68 -5.03 -5.06
N HIS A 292 -6.47 -4.83 -5.58
CA HIS A 292 -5.96 -5.55 -6.76
C HIS A 292 -4.66 -6.22 -6.37
N LEU A 293 -4.71 -7.54 -6.14
CA LEU A 293 -3.56 -8.35 -5.71
C LEU A 293 -3.09 -9.23 -6.86
N ARG A 294 -1.79 -9.23 -7.14
CA ARG A 294 -1.13 -10.13 -8.10
C ARG A 294 -0.93 -11.49 -7.48
N GLU A 295 -1.84 -12.43 -7.71
CA GLU A 295 -1.72 -13.79 -7.16
C GLU A 295 -0.47 -14.50 -7.70
N ASP A 296 -0.12 -14.24 -8.96
CA ASP A 296 1.09 -14.75 -9.60
C ASP A 296 2.40 -14.19 -9.02
N HIS A 297 2.34 -13.17 -8.15
CA HIS A 297 3.51 -12.69 -7.42
C HIS A 297 3.71 -13.39 -6.08
N ILE A 298 2.72 -14.13 -5.56
CA ILE A 298 2.79 -14.75 -4.23
C ILE A 298 3.95 -15.76 -4.18
N GLY A 299 4.87 -15.54 -3.25
CA GLY A 299 5.99 -16.43 -2.95
C GLY A 299 5.76 -17.25 -1.69
N ASP A 300 5.36 -16.61 -0.59
CA ASP A 300 5.09 -17.28 0.68
C ASP A 300 3.81 -16.73 1.33
N VAL A 301 3.05 -17.60 1.98
CA VAL A 301 1.87 -17.22 2.78
C VAL A 301 1.97 -17.85 4.15
N TRP A 302 1.75 -17.05 5.19
CA TRP A 302 1.90 -17.45 6.58
C TRP A 302 0.65 -17.13 7.38
N VAL A 303 0.18 -18.09 8.17
CA VAL A 303 -0.65 -17.76 9.33
C VAL A 303 0.29 -17.48 10.49
N VAL A 304 0.10 -16.33 11.16
CA VAL A 304 0.98 -15.84 12.22
C VAL A 304 0.15 -15.45 13.44
N GLU A 305 0.46 -16.04 14.57
CA GLU A 305 -0.17 -15.81 15.87
C GLU A 305 0.75 -14.99 16.78
N LYS A 306 0.25 -13.85 17.24
CA LYS A 306 0.99 -12.95 18.12
C LYS A 306 0.25 -12.82 19.46
N PRO A 307 0.87 -13.21 20.59
CA PRO A 307 0.30 -12.97 21.90
C PRO A 307 0.06 -11.48 22.14
N SER A 308 -1.03 -11.17 22.82
CA SER A 308 -1.33 -9.81 23.28
C SER A 308 -2.17 -9.85 24.56
N SER A 309 -2.28 -8.70 25.23
CA SER A 309 -3.16 -8.50 26.39
C SER A 309 -4.64 -8.75 26.09
N ASP A 310 -5.05 -8.64 24.83
CA ASP A 310 -6.42 -8.94 24.36
C ASP A 310 -6.62 -10.42 23.96
N GLY A 311 -5.61 -11.26 24.17
CA GLY A 311 -5.52 -12.63 23.66
C GLY A 311 -4.65 -12.74 22.41
N THR A 312 -4.58 -13.93 21.82
CA THR A 312 -3.84 -14.16 20.58
C THR A 312 -4.49 -13.39 19.43
N ILE A 313 -3.66 -12.69 18.65
CA ILE A 313 -4.05 -12.02 17.42
C ILE A 313 -3.41 -12.75 16.23
N SER A 314 -4.25 -13.25 15.35
CA SER A 314 -3.88 -14.07 14.20
C SER A 314 -3.96 -13.26 12.91
N SER A 315 -2.97 -13.42 12.03
CA SER A 315 -2.92 -12.75 10.73
C SER A 315 -2.55 -13.69 9.60
N LEU A 316 -3.08 -13.44 8.41
CA LEU A 316 -2.54 -14.00 7.17
C LEU A 316 -1.56 -12.99 6.57
N GLU A 317 -0.29 -13.37 6.49
CA GLU A 317 0.78 -12.53 5.96
C GLU A 317 1.23 -13.06 4.60
N VAL A 318 1.15 -12.21 3.59
CA VAL A 318 1.40 -12.56 2.19
C VAL A 318 2.67 -11.87 1.72
N PHE A 319 3.61 -12.64 1.18
CA PHE A 319 4.87 -12.14 0.67
C PHE A 319 5.05 -12.54 -0.79
N ASP A 320 5.75 -11.71 -1.55
CA ASP A 320 6.06 -12.02 -2.93
C ASP A 320 7.29 -12.92 -3.06
N ALA A 321 7.58 -13.37 -4.28
CA ALA A 321 8.74 -14.22 -4.57
C ALA A 321 10.11 -13.59 -4.26
N HIS A 322 10.19 -12.28 -3.97
CA HIS A 322 11.41 -11.60 -3.52
C HIS A 322 11.50 -11.52 -1.99
N GLY A 323 10.44 -11.95 -1.29
CA GLY A 323 10.31 -11.86 0.16
C GLY A 323 9.74 -10.54 0.66
N ASP A 324 9.26 -9.67 -0.24
CA ASP A 324 8.65 -8.40 0.14
C ASP A 324 7.20 -8.61 0.61
N LEU A 325 6.79 -7.88 1.64
CA LEU A 325 5.44 -7.97 2.18
C LEU A 325 4.42 -7.37 1.19
N MET A 326 3.51 -8.21 0.70
CA MET A 326 2.43 -7.84 -0.21
C MET A 326 1.24 -7.23 0.54
N ALA A 327 0.74 -7.95 1.54
CA ALA A 327 -0.41 -7.56 2.34
C ALA A 327 -0.43 -8.30 3.68
N LEU A 328 -1.08 -7.71 4.68
CA LEU A 328 -1.46 -8.40 5.91
C LEU A 328 -2.99 -8.38 6.02
N PHE A 329 -3.56 -9.52 6.37
CA PHE A 329 -4.99 -9.65 6.66
C PHE A 329 -5.21 -10.06 8.12
N PHE A 330 -6.23 -9.47 8.72
CA PHE A 330 -6.68 -9.74 10.09
C PHE A 330 -8.22 -9.82 10.12
N GLY A 331 -8.80 -10.40 11.17
CA GLY A 331 -10.20 -10.18 11.50
C GLY A 331 -10.39 -8.76 12.04
N ALA A 332 -11.48 -8.10 11.64
CA ALA A 332 -11.79 -6.76 12.14
C ALA A 332 -11.99 -6.77 13.65
N ARG A 333 -11.29 -5.89 14.37
CA ARG A 333 -11.40 -5.77 15.82
C ARG A 333 -11.29 -4.33 16.28
N LYS A 334 -11.85 -4.07 17.47
CA LYS A 334 -11.62 -2.82 18.21
C LYS A 334 -10.53 -3.05 19.27
N PRO A 335 -9.76 -2.04 19.65
CA PRO A 335 -8.83 -2.15 20.78
C PRO A 335 -9.54 -2.65 22.05
N GLY A 336 -8.90 -3.53 22.83
CA GLY A 336 -9.50 -4.08 24.05
C GLY A 336 -10.45 -5.25 23.80
N LYS A 337 -10.50 -5.79 22.58
CA LYS A 337 -11.36 -6.92 22.21
C LYS A 337 -10.54 -8.05 21.58
N PRO A 338 -10.86 -9.31 21.90
CA PRO A 338 -10.24 -10.46 21.23
C PRO A 338 -10.60 -10.47 19.75
N GLU A 339 -9.84 -11.23 18.97
CA GLU A 339 -10.14 -11.44 17.56
C GLU A 339 -11.44 -12.23 17.33
N LEU A 340 -12.03 -12.06 16.16
CA LEU A 340 -13.28 -12.72 15.77
C LEU A 340 -13.08 -14.24 15.74
N THR A 341 -14.06 -14.97 16.26
CA THR A 341 -14.01 -16.45 16.23
C THR A 341 -14.12 -16.97 14.81
N GLU A 342 -14.94 -16.30 13.99
CA GLU A 342 -15.12 -16.55 12.57
C GLU A 342 -13.80 -16.40 11.81
N TRP A 343 -13.01 -15.36 12.12
CA TRP A 343 -11.68 -15.16 11.57
C TRP A 343 -10.72 -16.30 11.94
N ARG A 344 -10.70 -16.71 13.21
CA ARG A 344 -9.88 -17.84 13.66
C ARG A 344 -10.26 -19.14 12.96
N HIS A 345 -11.57 -19.40 12.84
CA HIS A 345 -12.06 -20.58 12.14
C HIS A 345 -11.66 -20.55 10.67
N LEU A 346 -11.83 -19.43 9.98
CA LEU A 346 -11.39 -19.27 8.59
C LEU A 346 -9.90 -19.62 8.47
N LEU A 347 -9.04 -19.01 9.30
CA LEU A 347 -7.62 -19.29 9.27
C LEU A 347 -7.28 -20.75 9.57
N ALA A 348 -8.03 -21.43 10.45
CA ALA A 348 -7.79 -22.84 10.77
C ALA A 348 -8.05 -23.81 9.60
N HIS A 349 -8.94 -23.45 8.66
CA HIS A 349 -9.29 -24.29 7.51
C HIS A 349 -8.40 -24.07 6.28
N LEU A 350 -7.46 -23.11 6.32
CA LEU A 350 -6.51 -22.91 5.24
C LEU A 350 -5.52 -24.07 5.17
N SER A 351 -5.46 -24.74 4.02
CA SER A 351 -4.57 -25.85 3.74
C SER A 351 -3.10 -25.48 4.01
N GLY A 352 -2.35 -26.42 4.60
CA GLY A 352 -0.89 -26.29 4.73
C GLY A 352 -0.23 -26.10 3.37
N ALA A 353 0.95 -25.48 3.35
CA ALA A 353 1.75 -25.46 2.12
C ALA A 353 2.06 -26.91 1.71
N GLU A 354 1.89 -27.24 0.43
CA GLU A 354 2.39 -28.51 -0.08
C GLU A 354 3.91 -28.55 0.14
N GLU A 355 4.44 -29.67 0.65
CA GLU A 355 5.88 -29.92 0.70
C GLU A 355 6.40 -30.06 -0.74
N GLY A 356 6.61 -28.93 -1.41
CA GLY A 356 7.11 -28.84 -2.76
C GLY A 356 8.63 -29.02 -2.79
N ALA A 357 9.05 -30.15 -3.36
CA ALA A 357 10.42 -30.59 -3.59
C ALA A 357 11.44 -29.46 -3.78
N SER A 358 12.45 -29.44 -2.90
CA SER A 358 13.73 -28.78 -3.18
C SER A 358 14.31 -29.37 -4.46
N ALA A 359 14.40 -28.56 -5.51
CA ALA A 359 15.21 -28.84 -6.69
C ALA A 359 16.52 -28.06 -6.60
#